data_AF-A0A522EAR0-F1
#
_entry.id   AF-A0A522EAR0-F1
#
_cell.length_a   1.000
_cell.length_b   1.000
_cell.length_c   1.000
_cell.angle_alpha   90.00
_cell.angle_beta   90.00
_cell.angle_gamma   90.00
#
_symmetry.space_group_name_H-M   'P 1'
#
loop_
_entity.id
_entity.type
_entity.pdbx_description
1 polymer ?
#
loop_
_entity_poly.entity_id
_entity_poly.type
_entity_poly.pdbx_seq_one_letter_code
_entity_poly.pdbx_strand_id
1 'polypeptide(L)'
;MSGDVHVRFCEHLRGRFPWVTRLILLADNPEQLRLWQTQISDFLQTTLRLRLKDDVRLQPVCQGIDFLGYRIFTHYRRVRPRVVAHCRAKLTEWARQSVRQHPHGLWIRTTAQALALLQAMLGSYWGHFSHAHSVRLRHALFSEFNWLPYLFSLSADGALNARWVLPGVTFAQQSYALQHSKPAGHCFIQRGCRFYEFALVPKLRLGNPVLEAPASSHTKLELRRPHSQAGAWERAEYRPEKLALVLANFRRLGIAYRVARQTGWLRHGTRRRELCEWFIPT
;
A
#
# COMPACT_ATOMS: atom_id res chain seq x y z
N MET A 1 23.09 -26.14 -28.78
CA MET A 1 21.98 -25.20 -28.52
C MET A 1 22.49 -23.80 -28.82
N SER A 2 22.19 -23.27 -30.01
CA SER A 2 22.49 -21.88 -30.35
C SER A 2 21.57 -21.03 -29.49
N GLY A 3 22.13 -20.32 -28.51
CA GLY A 3 21.33 -19.51 -27.60
C GLY A 3 21.19 -18.11 -28.17
N ASP A 4 19.96 -17.60 -28.24
CA ASP A 4 19.68 -16.21 -28.57
C ASP A 4 20.60 -15.30 -27.74
N VAL A 5 21.21 -14.35 -28.42
CA VAL A 5 22.11 -13.36 -27.83
C VAL A 5 21.49 -11.98 -27.96
N HIS A 6 21.88 -11.09 -27.05
CA HIS A 6 21.41 -9.73 -27.06
C HIS A 6 22.55 -8.73 -26.91
N VAL A 7 22.32 -7.54 -27.47
CA VAL A 7 23.15 -6.36 -27.31
C VAL A 7 22.27 -5.20 -26.87
N ARG A 8 22.77 -4.42 -25.91
CA ARG A 8 22.07 -3.24 -25.40
C ARG A 8 22.88 -1.98 -25.65
N PHE A 9 22.26 -1.03 -26.36
CA PHE A 9 22.82 0.30 -26.56
C PHE A 9 22.24 1.28 -25.53
N CYS A 10 23.09 2.15 -24.98
CA CYS A 10 22.69 3.26 -24.13
C CYS A 10 23.37 4.53 -24.65
N GLU A 11 22.58 5.52 -25.08
CA GLU A 11 23.12 6.80 -25.54
C GLU A 11 22.79 7.91 -24.54
N HIS A 12 23.77 8.80 -24.34
CA HIS A 12 23.56 10.07 -23.64
C HIS A 12 23.67 11.21 -24.65
N LEU A 13 22.53 11.79 -25.01
CA LEU A 13 22.47 12.97 -25.88
C LEU A 13 22.62 14.22 -25.03
N ARG A 14 23.61 15.08 -25.33
CA ARG A 14 23.69 16.44 -24.78
C ARG A 14 22.73 17.34 -25.57
N GLY A 15 21.48 17.46 -25.13
CA GLY A 15 20.46 18.32 -25.75
C GLY A 15 19.04 18.08 -25.22
N ARG A 16 18.09 18.97 -25.59
CA ARG A 16 16.70 19.05 -25.09
C ARG A 16 15.76 17.93 -25.62
N PHE A 17 16.29 16.72 -25.83
CA PHE A 17 15.50 15.50 -26.06
C PHE A 17 15.33 14.73 -24.74
N PRO A 18 14.25 13.95 -24.53
CA PRO A 18 14.09 13.17 -23.31
C PRO A 18 15.23 12.16 -23.16
N TRP A 19 15.71 12.04 -21.93
CA TRP A 19 16.94 11.35 -21.56
C TRP A 19 16.91 9.83 -21.89
N VAL A 20 17.87 9.39 -22.70
CA VAL A 20 18.32 8.00 -23.00
C VAL A 20 17.43 7.18 -23.94
N THR A 21 17.79 7.15 -25.22
CA THR A 21 17.39 6.06 -26.13
C THR A 21 18.06 4.76 -25.65
N ARG A 22 17.26 3.74 -25.32
CA ARG A 22 17.75 2.39 -25.03
C ARG A 22 17.24 1.46 -26.13
N LEU A 23 18.16 0.86 -26.88
CA LEU A 23 17.85 -0.13 -27.90
C LEU A 23 18.35 -1.51 -27.43
N ILE A 24 17.58 -2.55 -27.76
CA ILE A 24 18.00 -3.94 -27.63
C ILE A 24 17.92 -4.56 -29.01
N LEU A 25 18.99 -5.23 -29.41
CA LEU A 25 18.99 -6.13 -30.56
C LEU A 25 19.07 -7.57 -30.07
N LEU A 26 18.32 -8.44 -30.72
CA LEU A 26 18.29 -9.88 -30.49
C LEU A 26 18.67 -10.56 -31.80
N ALA A 27 19.51 -11.59 -31.72
CA ALA A 27 19.79 -12.46 -32.86
C ALA A 27 20.17 -13.86 -32.36
N ASP A 28 20.04 -14.84 -33.26
CA ASP A 28 20.42 -16.24 -32.98
C ASP A 28 21.94 -16.45 -33.10
N ASN A 29 22.65 -15.48 -33.70
CA ASN A 29 24.08 -15.51 -33.96
C ASN A 29 24.79 -14.27 -33.39
N PRO A 30 25.80 -14.42 -32.51
CA PRO A 30 26.57 -13.30 -31.97
C PRO A 30 27.36 -12.52 -33.01
N GLU A 31 27.82 -13.16 -34.09
CA GLU A 31 28.59 -12.47 -35.14
C GLU A 31 27.72 -11.47 -35.91
N GLN A 32 26.42 -11.77 -36.07
CA GLN A 32 25.46 -10.84 -36.65
C GLN A 32 25.28 -9.60 -35.77
N LEU A 33 25.23 -9.77 -34.45
CA LEU A 33 25.15 -8.63 -33.52
C LEU A 33 26.41 -7.78 -33.52
N ARG A 34 27.61 -8.39 -33.65
CA ARG A 34 28.87 -7.65 -33.81
C ARG A 34 28.85 -6.83 -35.09
N LEU A 35 28.41 -7.42 -36.20
CA LEU A 35 28.29 -6.73 -37.48
C LEU A 35 27.34 -5.53 -37.38
N TRP A 36 26.14 -5.72 -36.84
CA TRP A 36 25.17 -4.64 -36.63
C TRP A 36 25.68 -3.57 -35.68
N GLN A 37 26.42 -3.94 -34.64
CA GLN A 37 27.04 -2.98 -33.72
C GLN A 37 28.00 -2.04 -34.46
N THR A 38 28.85 -2.56 -35.36
CA THR A 38 29.75 -1.75 -36.18
C THR A 38 28.95 -0.82 -37.10
N GLN A 39 27.98 -1.36 -37.85
CA GLN A 39 27.16 -0.58 -38.78
C GLN A 39 26.38 0.55 -38.08
N ILE A 40 25.81 0.26 -36.91
CA ILE A 40 25.09 1.24 -36.10
C ILE A 40 26.05 2.30 -35.57
N SER A 41 27.23 1.90 -35.09
CA SER A 41 28.25 2.85 -34.64
C SER A 41 28.67 3.81 -35.76
N ASP A 42 28.90 3.29 -36.97
CA ASP A 42 29.30 4.10 -38.12
C ASP A 42 28.17 5.06 -38.53
N PHE A 43 26.93 4.59 -38.58
CA PHE A 43 25.76 5.44 -38.86
C PHE A 43 25.59 6.55 -37.82
N LEU A 44 25.68 6.21 -36.53
CA LEU A 44 25.57 7.17 -35.43
C LEU A 44 26.65 8.25 -35.53
N GLN A 45 27.89 7.87 -35.83
CA GLN A 45 29.00 8.81 -35.93
C GLN A 45 28.91 9.71 -37.17
N THR A 46 28.65 9.11 -38.34
CA THR A 46 28.66 9.82 -39.63
C THR A 46 27.44 10.70 -39.84
N THR A 47 26.26 10.19 -39.48
CA THR A 47 24.98 10.84 -39.79
C THR A 47 24.47 11.68 -38.62
N LEU A 48 24.49 11.10 -37.42
CA LEU A 48 23.89 11.73 -36.23
C LEU A 48 24.92 12.46 -35.36
N ARG A 49 26.23 12.30 -35.63
CA ARG A 49 27.35 12.80 -34.82
C ARG A 49 27.27 12.36 -33.36
N LEU A 50 26.83 11.12 -33.14
CA LEU A 50 26.69 10.47 -31.85
C LEU A 50 27.70 9.35 -31.67
N ARG A 51 27.93 8.98 -30.41
CA ARG A 51 28.75 7.82 -30.05
C ARG A 51 27.98 6.94 -29.07
N LEU A 52 28.10 5.63 -29.28
CA LEU A 52 27.64 4.65 -28.29
C LEU A 52 28.45 4.82 -27.01
N LYS A 53 27.80 4.59 -25.86
CA LYS A 53 28.53 4.49 -24.60
C LYS A 53 29.35 3.20 -24.60
N ASP A 54 30.61 3.30 -24.21
CA ASP A 54 31.52 2.15 -24.16
C ASP A 54 31.02 1.08 -23.17
N ASP A 55 31.25 -0.19 -23.53
CA ASP A 55 30.85 -1.45 -22.85
C ASP A 55 29.49 -2.06 -23.26
N VAL A 56 29.23 -2.13 -24.57
CA VAL A 56 28.15 -2.97 -25.13
C VAL A 56 28.56 -4.43 -25.08
N ARG A 57 28.09 -5.16 -24.06
CA ARG A 57 28.37 -6.60 -23.89
C ARG A 57 27.30 -7.45 -24.57
N LEU A 58 27.75 -8.35 -25.44
CA LEU A 58 26.97 -9.47 -25.95
C LEU A 58 26.70 -10.45 -24.82
N GLN A 59 25.44 -10.80 -24.60
CA GLN A 59 25.07 -11.77 -23.57
C GLN A 59 23.95 -12.70 -24.07
N PRO A 60 23.95 -13.98 -23.65
CA PRO A 60 22.81 -14.86 -23.88
C PRO A 60 21.53 -14.32 -23.24
N VAL A 61 20.39 -14.47 -23.91
CA VAL A 61 19.07 -14.03 -23.41
C VAL A 61 18.69 -14.76 -22.11
N CYS A 62 19.18 -15.99 -21.90
CA CYS A 62 18.94 -16.76 -20.68
C CYS A 62 19.48 -16.09 -19.40
N GLN A 63 20.48 -15.20 -19.51
CA GLN A 63 21.00 -14.42 -18.37
C GLN A 63 20.04 -13.28 -17.96
N GLY A 64 19.10 -12.94 -18.83
CA GLY A 64 18.08 -11.92 -18.62
C GLY A 64 18.56 -10.52 -18.99
N ILE A 65 17.76 -9.83 -19.80
CA ILE A 65 18.07 -8.53 -20.36
C ILE A 65 17.53 -7.41 -19.47
N ASP A 66 18.41 -6.57 -18.95
CA ASP A 66 18.00 -5.41 -18.15
C ASP A 66 17.48 -4.28 -19.05
N PHE A 67 16.15 -4.04 -19.05
CA PHE A 67 15.50 -3.03 -19.89
C PHE A 67 14.36 -2.30 -19.17
N LEU A 68 14.34 -0.96 -19.24
CA LEU A 68 13.26 -0.11 -18.72
C LEU A 68 12.70 -0.47 -17.32
N GLY A 69 13.55 -1.01 -16.42
CA GLY A 69 13.12 -1.39 -15.06
C GLY A 69 12.69 -2.86 -14.91
N TYR A 70 12.80 -3.66 -15.96
CA TYR A 70 12.58 -5.09 -15.99
C TYR A 70 13.86 -5.85 -16.31
N ARG A 71 13.91 -7.11 -15.90
CA ARG A 71 14.82 -8.13 -16.43
C ARG A 71 13.98 -9.08 -17.27
N ILE A 72 14.21 -9.07 -18.57
CA ILE A 72 13.44 -9.79 -19.57
C ILE A 72 14.14 -11.11 -19.87
N PHE A 73 13.42 -12.22 -19.78
CA PHE A 73 13.85 -13.55 -20.20
C PHE A 73 12.96 -13.99 -21.38
N THR A 74 13.33 -15.07 -22.05
CA THR A 74 12.61 -15.59 -23.23
C THR A 74 11.10 -15.77 -22.99
N HIS A 75 10.71 -16.33 -21.82
CA HIS A 75 9.31 -16.67 -21.55
C HIS A 75 8.66 -15.84 -20.44
N TYR A 76 9.41 -15.00 -19.73
CA TYR A 76 8.88 -14.22 -18.61
C TYR A 76 9.72 -12.97 -18.36
N ARG A 77 9.17 -12.05 -17.57
CA ARG A 77 9.91 -10.87 -17.10
C ARG A 77 9.81 -10.72 -15.60
N ARG A 78 10.91 -10.26 -14.98
CA ARG A 78 11.00 -9.94 -13.55
C ARG A 78 11.23 -8.45 -13.38
N VAL A 79 10.83 -7.92 -12.22
CA VAL A 79 11.15 -6.55 -11.83
C VAL A 79 12.64 -6.46 -11.50
N ARG A 80 13.34 -5.40 -11.91
CA ARG A 80 14.76 -5.25 -11.54
C ARG A 80 14.92 -5.02 -10.04
N PRO A 81 15.93 -5.63 -9.39
CA PRO A 81 16.17 -5.47 -7.95
C PRO A 81 16.24 -4.01 -7.50
N ARG A 82 16.88 -3.13 -8.29
CA ARG A 82 16.97 -1.70 -7.98
C ARG A 82 15.61 -0.99 -7.87
N VAL A 83 14.61 -1.41 -8.65
CA VAL A 83 13.27 -0.82 -8.62
C VAL A 83 12.57 -1.24 -7.32
N VAL A 84 12.73 -2.50 -6.94
CA VAL A 84 12.23 -3.03 -5.66
C VAL A 84 12.92 -2.31 -4.50
N ALA A 85 14.25 -2.20 -4.52
CA ALA A 85 15.01 -1.51 -3.48
C ALA A 85 14.57 -0.04 -3.32
N HIS A 86 14.31 0.66 -4.42
CA HIS A 86 13.80 2.03 -4.35
C HIS A 86 12.37 2.12 -3.81
N CYS A 87 11.50 1.15 -4.14
CA CYS A 87 10.16 1.04 -3.53
C CYS A 87 10.28 0.82 -2.01
N ARG A 88 11.16 -0.10 -1.57
CA ARG A 88 11.46 -0.35 -0.16
C ARG A 88 11.96 0.90 0.57
N ALA A 89 12.89 1.62 -0.05
CA ALA A 89 13.44 2.86 0.51
C ALA A 89 12.33 3.91 0.72
N LYS A 90 11.43 4.08 -0.26
CA LYS A 90 10.28 4.99 -0.13
C LYS A 90 9.31 4.58 0.97
N LEU A 91 9.02 3.28 1.09
CA LEU A 91 8.15 2.77 2.17
C LEU A 91 8.79 2.95 3.54
N THR A 92 10.09 2.71 3.64
CA THR A 92 10.87 2.89 4.88
C THR A 92 10.89 4.36 5.29
N GLU A 93 11.14 5.28 4.36
CA GLU A 93 11.13 6.71 4.63
C GLU A 93 9.76 7.21 5.06
N TRP A 94 8.70 6.75 4.38
CA TRP A 94 7.33 7.06 4.80
C TRP A 94 7.03 6.54 6.22
N ALA A 95 7.45 5.30 6.52
CA ALA A 95 7.27 4.70 7.83
C ALA A 95 8.01 5.49 8.92
N ARG A 96 9.24 5.94 8.65
CA ARG A 96 10.03 6.78 9.58
C ARG A 96 9.31 8.08 9.96
N GLN A 97 8.52 8.63 9.04
CA GLN A 97 7.77 9.88 9.24
C GLN A 97 6.43 9.65 9.95
N SER A 98 5.71 8.58 9.62
CA SER A 98 4.31 8.38 10.02
C SER A 98 4.07 7.28 11.06
N VAL A 99 5.03 6.39 11.27
CA VAL A 99 4.95 5.24 12.19
C VAL A 99 5.92 5.45 13.34
N ARG A 100 5.42 5.31 14.57
CA ARG A 100 6.18 5.39 15.82
C ARG A 100 6.11 4.05 16.53
N GLN A 101 7.28 3.56 16.95
CA GLN A 101 7.37 2.43 17.86
C GLN A 101 6.91 2.87 19.25
N HIS A 102 6.10 2.06 19.90
CA HIS A 102 5.63 2.24 21.27
C HIS A 102 5.91 0.95 22.06
N PRO A 103 6.16 0.99 23.38
CA PRO A 103 6.45 -0.22 24.17
C PRO A 103 5.44 -1.37 24.05
N HIS A 104 4.19 -1.04 23.72
CA HIS A 104 3.07 -2.00 23.61
C HIS A 104 2.51 -2.10 22.19
N GLY A 105 3.20 -1.59 21.16
CA GLY A 105 2.65 -1.58 19.81
C GLY A 105 3.25 -0.58 18.82
N LEU A 106 2.61 -0.49 17.66
CA LEU A 106 2.87 0.53 16.65
C LEU A 106 1.81 1.62 16.72
N TRP A 107 2.26 2.87 16.71
CA TRP A 107 1.38 4.03 16.61
C TRP A 107 1.57 4.71 15.25
N ILE A 108 0.50 4.79 14.47
CA ILE A 108 0.50 5.44 13.16
C ILE A 108 -0.35 6.69 13.26
N ARG A 109 0.23 7.85 12.92
CA ARG A 109 -0.50 9.11 12.83
C ARG A 109 -0.12 9.81 11.53
N THR A 110 -1.11 10.09 10.70
CA THR A 110 -0.88 10.64 9.36
C THR A 110 -2.07 11.48 8.90
N THR A 111 -1.93 12.11 7.73
CA THR A 111 -2.97 12.93 7.11
C THR A 111 -3.55 12.24 5.89
N ALA A 112 -4.76 12.61 5.49
CA ALA A 112 -5.36 12.12 4.25
C ALA A 112 -4.49 12.41 3.02
N GLN A 113 -3.83 13.57 2.97
CA GLN A 113 -2.92 13.93 1.90
C GLN A 113 -1.69 13.01 1.84
N ALA A 114 -1.07 12.73 2.99
CA ALA A 114 0.07 11.82 3.05
C ALA A 114 -0.30 10.38 2.64
N LEU A 115 -1.50 9.91 3.02
CA LEU A 115 -2.04 8.62 2.59
C LEU A 115 -2.34 8.58 1.10
N ALA A 116 -2.90 9.65 0.53
CA ALA A 116 -3.14 9.75 -0.90
C ALA A 116 -1.83 9.73 -1.71
N LEU A 117 -0.79 10.43 -1.24
CA LEU A 117 0.55 10.37 -1.84
C LEU A 117 1.15 8.97 -1.74
N LEU A 118 1.01 8.30 -0.59
CA LEU A 118 1.44 6.92 -0.41
C LEU A 118 0.70 5.97 -1.37
N GLN A 119 -0.62 6.12 -1.50
CA GLN A 119 -1.44 5.32 -2.41
C GLN A 119 -1.05 5.54 -3.87
N ALA A 120 -0.81 6.79 -4.28
CA ALA A 120 -0.35 7.10 -5.63
C ALA A 120 1.04 6.51 -5.91
N MET A 121 1.96 6.63 -4.94
CA MET A 121 3.30 6.04 -5.01
C MET A 121 3.23 4.52 -5.17
N LEU A 122 2.46 3.84 -4.30
CA LEU A 122 2.24 2.40 -4.39
C LEU A 122 1.56 1.99 -5.69
N GLY A 123 0.55 2.74 -6.14
CA GLY A 123 -0.16 2.51 -7.39
C GLY A 123 0.78 2.56 -8.60
N SER A 124 1.73 3.50 -8.62
CA SER A 124 2.76 3.59 -9.65
C SER A 124 3.67 2.34 -9.66
N TYR A 125 4.16 1.90 -8.50
CA TYR A 125 4.96 0.67 -8.42
C TYR A 125 4.14 -0.58 -8.77
N TRP A 126 2.89 -0.67 -8.32
CA TRP A 126 2.02 -1.81 -8.62
C TRP A 126 1.69 -1.90 -10.11
N GLY A 127 1.47 -0.76 -10.78
CA GLY A 127 1.34 -0.70 -12.24
C GLY A 127 2.63 -1.14 -12.94
N HIS A 128 3.79 -0.74 -12.44
CA HIS A 128 5.07 -1.26 -12.97
C HIS A 128 5.23 -2.77 -12.70
N PHE A 129 4.81 -3.25 -11.54
CA PHE A 129 4.95 -4.65 -11.16
C PHE A 129 3.97 -5.56 -11.90
N SER A 130 2.78 -5.09 -12.28
CA SER A 130 1.74 -5.89 -12.93
C SER A 130 2.18 -6.46 -14.28
N HIS A 131 3.10 -5.77 -14.97
CA HIS A 131 3.67 -6.25 -16.23
C HIS A 131 4.74 -7.34 -16.05
N ALA A 132 5.11 -7.68 -14.82
CA ALA A 132 6.10 -8.71 -14.50
C ALA A 132 5.51 -9.82 -13.64
N HIS A 133 6.20 -10.97 -13.58
CA HIS A 133 5.83 -12.06 -12.69
C HIS A 133 6.13 -11.69 -11.23
N SER A 134 5.24 -10.89 -10.64
CA SER A 134 5.49 -10.11 -9.42
C SER A 134 4.49 -10.37 -8.29
N VAL A 135 3.51 -11.26 -8.47
CA VAL A 135 2.49 -11.53 -7.44
C VAL A 135 3.14 -11.87 -6.10
N ARG A 136 4.07 -12.85 -6.09
CA ARG A 136 4.83 -13.21 -4.88
C ARG A 136 5.63 -12.04 -4.29
N LEU A 137 6.25 -11.23 -5.15
CA LEU A 137 6.99 -10.04 -4.73
C LEU A 137 6.05 -9.01 -4.07
N ARG A 138 4.87 -8.76 -4.63
CA ARG A 138 3.86 -7.84 -4.08
C ARG A 138 3.39 -8.31 -2.70
N HIS A 139 3.09 -9.60 -2.55
CA HIS A 139 2.74 -10.17 -1.24
C HIS A 139 3.90 -10.08 -0.23
N ALA A 140 5.14 -10.39 -0.65
CA ALA A 140 6.31 -10.31 0.22
C ALA A 140 6.59 -8.88 0.69
N LEU A 141 6.52 -7.89 -0.22
CA LEU A 141 6.59 -6.47 0.14
C LEU A 141 5.50 -6.10 1.15
N PHE A 142 4.29 -6.60 0.94
CA PHE A 142 3.16 -6.29 1.79
C PHE A 142 3.26 -6.89 3.19
N SER A 143 3.83 -8.09 3.32
CA SER A 143 4.05 -8.74 4.61
C SER A 143 5.28 -8.20 5.36
N GLU A 144 6.29 -7.72 4.65
CA GLU A 144 7.50 -7.16 5.27
C GLU A 144 7.22 -5.88 6.06
N PHE A 145 6.30 -5.05 5.57
CA PHE A 145 5.86 -3.84 6.28
C PHE A 145 4.59 -4.15 7.09
N ASN A 146 4.75 -4.55 8.35
CA ASN A 146 3.66 -4.95 9.24
C ASN A 146 2.55 -3.89 9.44
N TRP A 147 2.82 -2.61 9.19
CA TRP A 147 1.85 -1.52 9.23
C TRP A 147 0.99 -1.39 7.96
N LEU A 148 1.47 -1.90 6.82
CA LEU A 148 0.81 -1.72 5.52
C LEU A 148 -0.57 -2.40 5.43
N PRO A 149 -0.78 -3.62 6.00
CA PRO A 149 -2.10 -4.26 6.08
C PRO A 149 -3.18 -3.48 6.84
N TYR A 150 -2.79 -2.52 7.68
CA TYR A 150 -3.73 -1.68 8.42
C TYR A 150 -4.24 -0.49 7.59
N LEU A 151 -3.46 -0.07 6.59
CA LEU A 151 -3.79 1.06 5.72
C LEU A 151 -4.38 0.63 4.37
N PHE A 152 -3.97 -0.54 3.89
CA PHE A 152 -4.40 -1.11 2.61
C PHE A 152 -4.80 -2.58 2.76
N SER A 153 -5.54 -3.10 1.79
CA SER A 153 -5.68 -4.53 1.55
C SER A 153 -5.06 -4.89 0.21
N LEU A 154 -4.47 -6.08 0.17
CA LEU A 154 -3.97 -6.69 -1.06
C LEU A 154 -4.90 -7.85 -1.43
N SER A 155 -5.41 -7.84 -2.65
CA SER A 155 -6.19 -8.93 -3.24
C SER A 155 -5.27 -10.10 -3.65
N ALA A 156 -5.83 -11.28 -3.94
CA ALA A 156 -5.05 -12.47 -4.30
C ALA A 156 -4.28 -12.33 -5.63
N ASP A 157 -4.80 -11.51 -6.55
CA ASP A 157 -4.15 -11.09 -7.80
C ASP A 157 -3.09 -9.98 -7.60
N GLY A 158 -2.93 -9.53 -6.35
CA GLY A 158 -2.04 -8.45 -5.93
C GLY A 158 -2.58 -7.04 -6.17
N ALA A 159 -3.88 -6.85 -6.42
CA ALA A 159 -4.47 -5.51 -6.51
C ALA A 159 -4.49 -4.81 -5.13
N LEU A 160 -4.19 -3.51 -5.09
CA LEU A 160 -4.10 -2.71 -3.87
C LEU A 160 -5.38 -1.89 -3.65
N ASN A 161 -5.98 -2.01 -2.47
CA ASN A 161 -7.21 -1.31 -2.09
C ASN A 161 -6.99 -0.51 -0.80
N ALA A 162 -7.42 0.75 -0.77
CA ALA A 162 -7.31 1.60 0.43
C ALA A 162 -8.32 1.18 1.50
N ARG A 163 -7.87 1.03 2.75
CA ARG A 163 -8.74 0.76 3.92
C ARG A 163 -9.03 1.99 4.75
N TRP A 164 -8.27 3.06 4.55
CA TRP A 164 -8.37 4.30 5.33
C TRP A 164 -9.56 5.18 4.90
N VAL A 165 -10.14 4.92 3.73
CA VAL A 165 -11.37 5.59 3.24
C VAL A 165 -12.57 4.76 3.69
N LEU A 166 -13.46 5.38 4.47
CA LEU A 166 -14.69 4.71 4.92
C LEU A 166 -15.74 4.73 3.79
N PRO A 167 -16.28 3.57 3.39
CA PRO A 167 -17.38 3.53 2.43
C PRO A 167 -18.67 4.11 3.05
N GLY A 168 -19.53 4.63 2.18
CA GLY A 168 -20.84 5.16 2.57
C GLY A 168 -20.93 6.68 2.58
N VAL A 169 -22.16 7.15 2.40
CA VAL A 169 -22.49 8.57 2.25
C VAL A 169 -22.90 9.18 3.59
N THR A 170 -23.64 8.43 4.40
CA THR A 170 -24.17 8.91 5.68
C THR A 170 -23.22 8.62 6.85
N PHE A 171 -23.41 9.34 7.97
CA PHE A 171 -22.67 9.05 9.19
C PHE A 171 -22.88 7.60 9.65
N ALA A 172 -24.12 7.12 9.61
CA ALA A 172 -24.48 5.76 10.03
C ALA A 172 -23.76 4.70 9.19
N GLN A 173 -23.71 4.88 7.86
CA GLN A 173 -22.99 3.97 6.96
C GLN A 173 -21.48 3.98 7.23
N GLN A 174 -20.88 5.17 7.38
CA GLN A 174 -19.45 5.28 7.66
C GLN A 174 -19.08 4.72 9.05
N SER A 175 -19.92 4.93 10.07
CA SER A 175 -19.71 4.33 11.39
C SER A 175 -19.85 2.82 11.37
N TYR A 176 -20.84 2.30 10.63
CA TYR A 176 -21.02 0.86 10.43
C TYR A 176 -19.79 0.26 9.74
N ALA A 177 -19.31 0.89 8.66
CA ALA A 177 -18.13 0.43 7.95
C ALA A 177 -16.86 0.46 8.82
N LEU A 178 -16.69 1.48 9.66
CA LEU A 178 -15.57 1.57 10.59
C LEU A 178 -15.60 0.42 11.59
N GLN A 179 -16.76 0.14 12.19
CA GLN A 179 -16.94 -0.96 13.16
C GLN A 179 -16.62 -2.34 12.55
N HIS A 180 -16.95 -2.54 11.28
CA HIS A 180 -16.75 -3.81 10.58
C HIS A 180 -15.41 -3.90 9.83
N SER A 181 -14.63 -2.82 9.80
CA SER A 181 -13.29 -2.85 9.23
C SER A 181 -12.35 -3.63 10.17
N LYS A 182 -11.64 -4.65 9.67
CA LYS A 182 -10.57 -5.31 10.44
C LYS A 182 -9.36 -4.36 10.59
N PRO A 183 -8.59 -4.40 11.69
CA PRO A 183 -8.69 -5.30 12.85
C PRO A 183 -9.53 -4.77 14.03
N ALA A 184 -9.88 -5.66 14.95
CA ALA A 184 -10.71 -5.39 16.13
C ALA A 184 -10.05 -4.37 17.08
N GLY A 185 -10.86 -3.51 17.69
CA GLY A 185 -10.40 -2.49 18.64
C GLY A 185 -11.39 -1.35 18.81
N HIS A 186 -11.03 -0.38 19.64
CA HIS A 186 -11.83 0.81 19.88
C HIS A 186 -11.82 1.72 18.65
N CYS A 187 -13.01 2.11 18.18
CA CYS A 187 -13.15 2.90 16.96
C CYS A 187 -13.73 4.27 17.28
N PHE A 188 -13.02 5.33 16.94
CA PHE A 188 -13.45 6.70 17.15
C PHE A 188 -13.79 7.35 15.82
N ILE A 189 -14.96 7.99 15.72
CA ILE A 189 -15.38 8.71 14.51
C ILE A 189 -15.88 10.11 14.84
N GLN A 190 -15.35 11.10 14.13
CA GLN A 190 -15.70 12.49 14.35
C GLN A 190 -17.06 12.85 13.74
N ARG A 191 -17.91 13.59 14.46
CA ARG A 191 -19.07 14.27 13.90
C ARG A 191 -19.18 15.66 14.52
N GLY A 192 -18.90 16.68 13.70
CA GLY A 192 -18.79 18.05 14.18
C GLY A 192 -17.55 18.23 15.04
N CYS A 193 -17.70 18.86 16.21
CA CYS A 193 -16.61 19.05 17.18
C CYS A 193 -16.42 17.87 18.15
N ARG A 194 -17.20 16.80 18.03
CA ARG A 194 -17.20 15.67 18.97
C ARG A 194 -16.76 14.37 18.30
N PHE A 195 -16.27 13.44 19.11
CA PHE A 195 -15.89 12.10 18.70
C PHE A 195 -16.78 11.07 19.36
N TYR A 196 -17.22 10.10 18.57
CA TYR A 196 -18.01 8.96 19.05
C TYR A 196 -17.14 7.72 19.06
N GLU A 197 -17.02 7.10 20.22
CA GLU A 197 -16.38 5.81 20.40
C GLU A 197 -17.37 4.69 20.11
N PHE A 198 -16.87 3.64 19.49
CA PHE A 198 -17.54 2.37 19.32
C PHE A 198 -16.59 1.26 19.77
N ALA A 199 -16.97 0.53 20.80
CA ALA A 199 -16.23 -0.62 21.31
C ALA A 199 -17.12 -1.87 21.28
N LEU A 200 -16.58 -3.00 20.86
CA LEU A 200 -17.31 -4.26 20.86
C LEU A 200 -17.67 -4.63 22.31
N VAL A 201 -18.95 -4.91 22.56
CA VAL A 201 -19.46 -5.26 23.88
C VAL A 201 -18.64 -6.42 24.44
N PRO A 202 -18.24 -6.38 25.73
CA PRO A 202 -17.35 -7.39 26.33
C PRO A 202 -17.76 -8.84 26.04
N LYS A 203 -19.07 -9.13 26.04
CA LYS A 203 -19.64 -10.47 25.76
C LYS A 203 -19.35 -11.01 24.36
N LEU A 204 -19.01 -10.16 23.40
CA LEU A 204 -18.75 -10.53 22.00
C LEU A 204 -17.25 -10.49 21.64
N ARG A 205 -16.37 -10.18 22.60
CA ARG A 205 -14.92 -10.19 22.40
C ARG A 205 -14.42 -11.65 22.32
N LEU A 206 -13.68 -12.00 21.27
CA LEU A 206 -13.05 -13.32 21.15
C LEU A 206 -12.14 -13.59 22.36
N GLY A 207 -12.37 -14.71 23.05
CA GLY A 207 -11.60 -15.14 24.23
C GLY A 207 -12.19 -14.75 25.59
N ASN A 208 -13.42 -14.21 25.64
CA ASN A 208 -14.09 -13.96 26.93
C ASN A 208 -14.79 -15.25 27.42
N PRO A 209 -14.37 -15.87 28.55
CA PRO A 209 -15.06 -17.00 29.13
C PRO A 209 -16.28 -16.45 29.90
N VAL A 210 -17.34 -16.10 29.18
CA VAL A 210 -18.58 -15.72 29.85
C VAL A 210 -19.20 -17.00 30.39
N LEU A 211 -18.90 -17.32 31.65
CA LEU A 211 -19.84 -17.99 32.55
C LEU A 211 -21.18 -17.31 32.33
N GLU A 212 -22.16 -18.11 31.91
CA GLU A 212 -23.55 -17.69 31.74
C GLU A 212 -24.04 -17.07 33.05
N ALA A 213 -23.89 -15.75 33.19
CA ALA A 213 -24.50 -15.01 34.28
C ALA A 213 -26.01 -15.09 34.06
N PRO A 214 -26.78 -15.42 35.12
CA PRO A 214 -28.20 -15.74 35.01
C PRO A 214 -28.93 -14.53 34.44
N ALA A 215 -29.88 -14.81 33.56
CA ALA A 215 -30.76 -13.81 32.98
C ALA A 215 -31.38 -12.96 34.11
N SER A 216 -30.87 -11.74 34.29
CA SER A 216 -31.54 -10.75 35.11
C SER A 216 -32.84 -10.39 34.40
N SER A 217 -33.93 -10.97 34.90
CA SER A 217 -35.29 -10.54 34.65
C SER A 217 -35.39 -9.04 34.90
N HIS A 218 -35.56 -8.25 33.85
CA HIS A 218 -36.49 -7.14 33.71
C HIS A 218 -36.21 -6.46 32.37
N THR A 219 -37.26 -6.35 31.54
CA THR A 219 -37.28 -5.80 30.17
C THR A 219 -36.35 -6.48 29.17
N LYS A 220 -36.87 -7.57 28.59
CA LYS A 220 -36.37 -8.21 27.38
C LYS A 220 -36.39 -7.18 26.24
N LEU A 221 -35.26 -6.55 25.95
CA LEU A 221 -35.10 -5.77 24.72
C LEU A 221 -35.01 -6.78 23.57
N GLU A 222 -36.17 -7.19 23.04
CA GLU A 222 -36.21 -8.07 21.89
C GLU A 222 -35.53 -7.38 20.71
N LEU A 223 -34.49 -8.03 20.17
CA LEU A 223 -33.86 -7.64 18.93
C LEU A 223 -34.92 -7.65 17.84
N ARG A 224 -35.31 -6.46 17.36
CA ARG A 224 -36.34 -6.27 16.32
C ARG A 224 -36.05 -7.01 15.00
N ARG A 225 -34.85 -7.58 14.80
CA ARG A 225 -34.47 -8.45 13.68
C ARG A 225 -33.38 -9.47 14.11
N PRO A 226 -33.40 -10.73 13.66
CA PRO A 226 -32.43 -11.77 14.03
C PRO A 226 -30.96 -11.49 13.64
N HIS A 227 -30.70 -10.47 12.82
CA HIS A 227 -29.36 -10.07 12.36
C HIS A 227 -28.96 -8.64 12.77
N SER A 228 -29.69 -8.05 13.72
CA SER A 228 -29.43 -6.70 14.22
C SER A 228 -28.33 -6.72 15.28
N GLN A 229 -27.09 -6.34 14.92
CA GLN A 229 -26.01 -6.05 15.89
C GLN A 229 -26.20 -4.71 16.64
N ALA A 230 -27.41 -4.14 16.68
CA ALA A 230 -27.67 -2.82 17.26
C ALA A 230 -27.36 -2.70 18.77
N GLY A 231 -27.10 -3.82 19.46
CA GLY A 231 -26.61 -3.86 20.85
C GLY A 231 -25.19 -4.39 21.01
N ALA A 232 -24.41 -4.56 19.94
CA ALA A 232 -23.05 -5.13 19.98
C ALA A 232 -21.95 -4.08 20.24
N TRP A 233 -22.31 -2.79 20.29
CA TRP A 233 -21.35 -1.69 20.41
C TRP A 233 -21.81 -0.67 21.45
N GLU A 234 -20.94 -0.37 22.42
CA GLU A 234 -21.16 0.74 23.36
C GLU A 234 -20.72 2.06 22.73
N ARG A 235 -21.47 3.13 23.02
CA ARG A 235 -21.23 4.47 22.47
C ARG A 235 -20.90 5.45 23.58
N ALA A 236 -19.67 5.96 23.57
CA ALA A 236 -19.25 7.09 24.39
C ALA A 236 -18.95 8.32 23.51
N GLU A 237 -19.06 9.51 24.10
CA GLU A 237 -18.87 10.78 23.41
C GLU A 237 -17.77 11.61 24.07
N TYR A 238 -16.83 12.09 23.27
CA TYR A 238 -15.67 12.83 23.74
C TYR A 238 -15.51 14.18 23.05
N ARG A 239 -15.09 15.19 23.83
CA ARG A 239 -14.48 16.42 23.31
C ARG A 239 -13.04 16.13 22.84
N PRO A 240 -12.48 16.92 21.91
CA PRO A 240 -11.14 16.65 21.35
C PRO A 240 -10.02 16.57 22.41
N GLU A 241 -10.06 17.43 23.42
CA GLU A 241 -9.08 17.45 24.52
C GLU A 241 -9.13 16.16 25.35
N LYS A 242 -10.34 15.73 25.75
CA LYS A 242 -10.54 14.48 26.49
C LYS A 242 -10.15 13.26 25.66
N LEU A 243 -10.44 13.28 24.35
CA LEU A 243 -10.04 12.19 23.46
C LEU A 243 -8.52 12.01 23.45
N ALA A 244 -7.74 13.10 23.39
CA ALA A 244 -6.28 13.00 23.38
C ALA A 244 -5.74 12.27 24.63
N LEU A 245 -6.33 12.54 25.80
CA LEU A 245 -6.00 11.86 27.06
C LEU A 245 -6.39 10.37 27.03
N VAL A 246 -7.61 10.05 26.55
CA VAL A 246 -8.08 8.66 26.42
C VAL A 246 -7.18 7.87 25.48
N LEU A 247 -6.84 8.41 24.32
CA LEU A 247 -5.95 7.75 23.36
C LEU A 247 -4.55 7.56 23.93
N ALA A 248 -4.03 8.52 24.71
CA ALA A 248 -2.74 8.36 25.40
C ALA A 248 -2.78 7.21 26.41
N ASN A 249 -3.85 7.08 27.17
CA ASN A 249 -4.04 5.95 28.09
C ASN A 249 -4.16 4.63 27.34
N PHE A 250 -4.89 4.58 26.23
CA PHE A 250 -4.99 3.36 25.42
C PHE A 250 -3.63 2.91 24.88
N ARG A 251 -2.80 3.84 24.40
CA ARG A 251 -1.43 3.52 23.98
C ARG A 251 -0.59 2.96 25.14
N ARG A 252 -0.68 3.55 26.33
CA ARG A 252 0.01 3.06 27.54
C ARG A 252 -0.47 1.67 27.97
N LEU A 253 -1.75 1.37 27.80
CA LEU A 253 -2.35 0.08 28.16
C LEU A 253 -2.27 -0.97 27.06
N GLY A 254 -1.70 -0.65 25.88
CA GLY A 254 -1.66 -1.59 24.76
C GLY A 254 -3.03 -1.85 24.10
N ILE A 255 -4.01 -0.94 24.26
CA ILE A 255 -5.36 -1.12 23.74
C ILE A 255 -5.43 -0.64 22.27
N ALA A 256 -5.74 -1.56 21.35
CA ALA A 256 -5.93 -1.25 19.94
C ALA A 256 -7.02 -0.20 19.71
N TYR A 257 -6.71 0.83 18.92
CA TYR A 257 -7.72 1.80 18.51
C TYR A 257 -7.48 2.40 17.13
N ARG A 258 -8.53 3.01 16.57
CA ARG A 258 -8.50 3.73 15.29
C ARG A 258 -9.34 5.00 15.35
N VAL A 259 -8.90 6.05 14.66
CA VAL A 259 -9.58 7.36 14.66
C VAL A 259 -9.86 7.82 13.24
N ALA A 260 -11.14 8.03 12.95
CA ALA A 260 -11.64 8.64 11.72
C ALA A 260 -12.02 10.10 11.95
N ARG A 261 -11.45 11.00 11.14
CA ARG A 261 -11.70 12.45 11.20
C ARG A 261 -12.44 12.92 9.96
N GLN A 262 -13.13 14.04 10.08
CA GLN A 262 -13.77 14.70 8.94
C GLN A 262 -12.70 15.41 8.11
N THR A 263 -12.60 15.06 6.82
CA THR A 263 -11.56 15.58 5.92
C THR A 263 -12.12 16.40 4.77
N GLY A 264 -13.44 16.37 4.54
CA GLY A 264 -14.08 17.17 3.51
C GLY A 264 -15.54 16.79 3.31
N TRP A 265 -16.01 16.98 2.07
CA TRP A 265 -17.39 16.74 1.66
C TRP A 265 -17.45 15.72 0.53
N LEU A 266 -18.53 14.94 0.49
CA LEU A 266 -18.90 14.05 -0.60
C LEU A 266 -19.84 14.79 -1.57
N ARG A 267 -20.02 14.24 -2.79
CA ARG A 267 -20.80 14.86 -3.87
C ARG A 267 -22.24 15.27 -3.49
N HIS A 268 -22.84 14.62 -2.49
CA HIS A 268 -24.19 14.90 -2.00
C HIS A 268 -24.23 15.78 -0.74
N GLY A 269 -23.17 16.54 -0.46
CA GLY A 269 -23.12 17.46 0.69
C GLY A 269 -22.98 16.77 2.05
N THR A 270 -22.74 15.46 2.10
CA THR A 270 -22.41 14.78 3.36
C THR A 270 -20.91 14.84 3.64
N ARG A 271 -20.53 14.79 4.92
CA ARG A 271 -19.11 14.88 5.29
C ARG A 271 -18.36 13.57 5.00
N ARG A 272 -17.21 13.69 4.35
CA ARG A 272 -16.23 12.62 4.12
C ARG A 272 -15.41 12.42 5.40
N ARG A 273 -15.21 11.16 5.79
CA ARG A 273 -14.38 10.79 6.95
C ARG A 273 -13.36 9.74 6.58
N GLU A 274 -12.17 9.95 7.09
CA GLU A 274 -11.02 9.15 6.75
C GLU A 274 -10.24 8.82 8.02
N LEU A 275 -9.73 7.60 8.07
CA LEU A 275 -8.84 7.17 9.13
C LEU A 275 -7.52 7.94 9.06
N CYS A 276 -7.07 8.40 10.21
CA CYS A 276 -5.88 9.25 10.33
C CYS A 276 -4.95 8.81 11.47
N GLU A 277 -5.44 7.98 12.39
CA GLU A 277 -4.66 7.49 13.52
C GLU A 277 -5.01 6.03 13.82
N TRP A 278 -3.99 5.23 14.11
CA TRP A 278 -4.10 3.82 14.47
C TRP A 278 -3.13 3.52 15.61
N PHE A 279 -3.55 2.70 16.55
CA PHE A 279 -2.65 2.00 17.46
C PHE A 279 -2.84 0.51 17.32
N ILE A 280 -1.73 -0.19 17.10
CA ILE A 280 -1.66 -1.60 16.75
C ILE A 280 -0.86 -2.28 17.86
N PRO A 281 -1.48 -3.07 18.74
CA PRO A 281 -0.74 -3.78 19.77
C PRO A 281 0.17 -4.84 19.14
N THR A 282 1.33 -5.04 19.78
CA THR A 282 2.27 -6.15 19.50
C THR A 282 1.83 -7.43 20.17
#